data_AF-A0A7S2E3C9-F1
#
_entry.id   AF-A0A7S2E3C9-F1
#
_cell.length_a   1.000
_cell.length_b   1.000
_cell.length_c   1.000
_cell.angle_alpha   90.00
_cell.angle_beta   90.00
_cell.angle_gamma   90.00
#
_symmetry.space_group_name_H-M   'P 1'
#
loop_
_entity.id
_entity.type
_entity.pdbx_description
1 polymer ?
#
loop_
_entity_poly.entity_id
_entity_poly.type
_entity_poly.pdbx_seq_one_letter_code
_entity_poly.pdbx_strand_id
1 'polypeptide(L)'
;KNVIGTVVSIRIEKIGLKDAQEYIDPFMTVLVADPRTNLLDTHDTPKAKELRATHVIFDHQVYLNISLEDMQRQGAALFFEFKHYKPKKKKISTRCWAFMELSELKRDEEIVLELYHKPTDLKKKKIKLHTEKPLYLHLHATYVHS
;
A
#
# COMPACT_ATOMS: atom_id res chain seq x y z
N LYS A 1 13.74 9.82 -11.97
CA LYS A 1 13.23 11.20 -12.12
C LYS A 1 13.65 11.94 -10.86
N ASN A 2 14.24 13.13 -10.97
CA ASN A 2 14.50 13.92 -9.77
C ASN A 2 13.17 14.55 -9.34
N VAL A 3 12.70 14.19 -8.15
CA VAL A 3 11.56 14.85 -7.51
C VAL A 3 12.06 16.18 -6.95
N ILE A 4 11.29 17.25 -7.13
CA ILE A 4 11.59 18.55 -6.54
C ILE A 4 10.62 18.76 -5.38
N GLY A 5 11.13 19.00 -4.18
CA GLY A 5 10.33 19.17 -2.96
C GLY A 5 10.54 18.04 -1.96
N THR A 6 9.52 17.77 -1.14
CA THR A 6 9.62 16.74 -0.10
C THR A 6 9.33 15.37 -0.70
N VAL A 7 10.32 14.47 -0.71
CA VAL A 7 10.13 13.07 -1.07
C VAL A 7 9.57 12.31 0.11
N VAL A 8 8.41 11.69 -0.09
CA VAL A 8 7.84 10.75 0.89
C VAL A 8 8.38 9.36 0.59
N SER A 9 8.87 8.69 1.63
CA SER A 9 9.17 7.26 1.56
C SER A 9 8.27 6.49 2.52
N ILE A 10 7.74 5.35 2.06
CA ILE A 10 6.85 4.48 2.83
C ILE A 10 7.54 3.13 3.04
N ARG A 11 7.81 2.78 4.30
CA ARG A 11 8.28 1.45 4.66
C ARG A 11 7.06 0.58 4.90
N ILE A 12 6.91 -0.44 4.09
CA ILE A 12 5.89 -1.47 4.27
C ILE A 12 6.53 -2.55 5.15
N GLU A 13 6.11 -2.63 6.40
CA GLU A 13 6.68 -3.58 7.36
C GLU A 13 6.07 -4.96 7.15
N LYS A 14 4.75 -5.06 7.35
CA LYS A 14 4.01 -6.32 7.32
C LYS A 14 2.53 -6.10 7.05
N ILE A 15 1.85 -7.16 6.61
CA ILE A 15 0.39 -7.21 6.52
C ILE A 15 -0.14 -8.45 7.24
N GLY A 16 -1.16 -8.27 8.06
CA GLY A 16 -1.87 -9.34 8.75
C GLY A 16 -2.93 -9.96 7.84
N LEU A 17 -2.84 -11.28 7.59
CA LEU A 17 -3.81 -12.04 6.80
C LEU A 17 -3.95 -13.43 7.42
N LYS A 18 -5.19 -13.92 7.58
CA LYS A 18 -5.48 -15.21 8.22
C LYS A 18 -4.84 -16.42 7.52
N ASP A 19 -4.56 -16.28 6.24
CA ASP A 19 -4.09 -17.28 5.27
C ASP A 19 -2.73 -16.87 4.67
N ALA A 20 -1.91 -16.14 5.43
CA ALA A 20 -0.67 -15.52 4.95
C ALA A 20 0.32 -16.49 4.30
N GLN A 21 0.42 -17.73 4.81
CA GLN A 21 1.34 -18.75 4.28
C GLN A 21 0.89 -19.36 2.93
N GLU A 22 -0.37 -19.17 2.53
CA GLU A 22 -0.89 -19.74 1.29
C GLU A 22 -0.55 -18.90 0.05
N TYR A 23 0.00 -17.69 0.25
CA TYR A 23 0.25 -16.76 -0.83
C TYR A 23 1.58 -17.02 -1.52
N ILE A 24 1.55 -17.15 -2.85
CA ILE A 24 2.73 -17.41 -3.66
C ILE A 24 3.23 -16.09 -4.26
N ASP A 25 4.52 -15.83 -4.08
CA ASP A 25 5.20 -14.62 -4.55
C ASP A 25 4.44 -13.32 -4.22
N PRO A 26 3.99 -13.10 -2.96
CA PRO A 26 3.22 -11.92 -2.64
C PRO A 26 4.08 -10.66 -2.70
N PHE A 27 3.51 -9.56 -3.16
CA PHE A 27 4.10 -8.22 -3.21
C PHE A 27 3.04 -7.15 -2.95
N MET A 28 3.45 -5.93 -2.69
CA MET A 28 2.56 -4.78 -2.53
C MET A 28 2.71 -3.85 -3.72
N THR A 29 1.60 -3.37 -4.27
CA THR A 29 1.59 -2.20 -5.16
C THR A 29 1.17 -0.97 -4.37
N VAL A 30 2.00 0.06 -4.34
CA VAL A 30 1.69 1.38 -3.81
C VAL A 30 1.21 2.27 -4.97
N LEU A 31 0.05 2.89 -4.81
CA LEU A 31 -0.52 3.81 -5.78
C LEU A 31 -0.70 5.18 -5.13
N VAL A 32 -0.41 6.23 -5.88
CA VAL A 32 -0.84 7.60 -5.56
C VAL A 32 -1.89 7.98 -6.58
N ALA A 33 -3.09 8.35 -6.14
CA ALA A 33 -4.17 8.71 -7.06
C ALA A 33 -4.92 9.96 -6.62
N ASP A 34 -5.36 10.76 -7.59
CA ASP A 34 -6.19 11.94 -7.37
C ASP A 34 -7.69 11.57 -7.19
N PRO A 35 -8.56 12.53 -6.80
CA PRO A 35 -9.99 12.27 -6.64
C PRO A 35 -10.73 11.88 -7.93
N ARG A 36 -10.13 12.17 -9.10
CA ARG A 36 -10.64 11.78 -10.42
C ARG A 36 -10.17 10.39 -10.82
N THR A 37 -9.44 9.68 -9.95
CA THR A 37 -8.87 8.35 -10.13
C THR A 37 -7.72 8.27 -11.14
N ASN A 38 -7.08 9.41 -11.43
CA ASN A 38 -5.84 9.41 -12.20
C ASN A 38 -4.70 8.92 -11.31
N LEU A 39 -3.92 7.95 -11.81
CA LEU A 39 -2.71 7.49 -11.15
C LEU A 39 -1.60 8.51 -11.36
N LEU A 40 -1.10 9.08 -10.26
CA LEU A 40 0.00 10.04 -10.24
C LEU A 40 1.35 9.33 -10.08
N ASP A 41 1.37 8.21 -9.36
CA ASP A 41 2.55 7.38 -9.19
C ASP A 41 2.16 5.92 -8.88
N THR A 42 3.05 4.99 -9.18
CA THR A 42 2.84 3.55 -8.96
C THR A 42 4.17 2.85 -8.73
N HIS A 43 4.25 2.05 -7.67
CA HIS A 43 5.43 1.27 -7.32
C HIS A 43 5.04 -0.12 -6.85
N ASP A 44 5.77 -1.12 -7.33
CA ASP A 44 5.71 -2.46 -6.78
C ASP A 44 6.89 -2.67 -5.83
N THR A 45 6.63 -3.28 -4.68
CA THR A 45 7.70 -3.84 -3.87
C THR A 45 8.29 -5.08 -4.57
N PRO A 46 9.52 -5.49 -4.21
CA PRO A 46 9.92 -6.86 -4.39
C PRO A 46 8.94 -7.83 -3.72
N LYS A 47 9.09 -9.12 -4.02
CA LYS A 47 8.38 -10.18 -3.31
C LYS A 47 8.68 -10.13 -1.81
N ALA A 48 7.70 -10.52 -1.01
CA ALA A 48 7.81 -10.55 0.44
C ALA A 48 9.02 -11.36 0.91
N LYS A 49 9.62 -10.92 2.00
CA LYS A 49 10.81 -11.51 2.62
C LYS A 49 10.49 -12.78 3.40
N GLU A 50 9.34 -12.83 4.05
CA GLU A 50 8.95 -13.93 4.94
C GLU A 50 7.43 -14.12 4.97
N LEU A 51 6.97 -15.37 5.04
CA LEU A 51 5.58 -15.74 5.26
C LEU A 51 5.42 -16.43 6.62
N ARG A 52 4.67 -15.80 7.53
CA ARG A 52 4.31 -16.34 8.85
C ARG A 52 2.86 -16.81 8.84
N ALA A 53 2.45 -17.53 9.90
CA ALA A 53 1.10 -18.07 10.04
C ALA A 53 -0.01 -17.04 9.71
N THR A 54 0.11 -15.82 10.24
CA THR A 54 -0.89 -14.76 10.08
C THR A 54 -0.35 -13.47 9.48
N HIS A 55 0.92 -13.44 9.04
CA HIS A 55 1.55 -12.22 8.56
C HIS A 55 2.45 -12.48 7.36
N VAL A 56 2.42 -11.56 6.39
CA VAL A 56 3.42 -11.46 5.32
C VAL A 56 4.35 -10.31 5.66
N ILE A 57 5.65 -10.56 5.72
CA ILE A 57 6.67 -9.57 6.08
C ILE A 57 7.33 -9.06 4.78
N PHE A 58 7.25 -7.75 4.58
CA PHE A 58 7.90 -7.08 3.44
C PHE A 58 9.21 -6.44 3.85
N ASP A 59 9.17 -5.67 4.94
CA ASP A 59 10.31 -4.90 5.45
C ASP A 59 11.03 -4.11 4.33
N HIS A 60 10.24 -3.42 3.50
CA HIS A 60 10.74 -2.77 2.29
C HIS A 60 10.32 -1.30 2.21
N GLN A 61 11.27 -0.45 1.83
CA GLN A 61 11.09 0.99 1.67
C GLN A 61 10.80 1.32 0.20
N VAL A 62 9.67 2.00 -0.05
CA VAL A 62 9.33 2.57 -1.35
C VAL A 62 9.50 4.08 -1.30
N TYR A 63 10.08 4.68 -2.33
CA TYR A 63 10.22 6.13 -2.49
C TYR A 63 9.27 6.60 -3.57
N LEU A 64 8.40 7.55 -3.25
CA LEU A 64 7.45 8.09 -4.23
C LEU A 64 8.18 9.02 -5.22
N ASN A 65 7.81 8.93 -6.49
CA ASN A 65 8.30 9.75 -7.59
C ASN A 65 7.47 11.04 -7.78
N ILE A 66 6.72 11.44 -6.76
CA ILE A 66 5.92 12.65 -6.69
C ILE A 66 6.15 13.29 -5.32
N SER A 67 6.29 14.62 -5.29
CA SER A 67 6.54 15.34 -4.04
C SER A 67 5.28 15.41 -3.18
N LEU A 68 5.45 15.55 -1.87
CA LEU A 68 4.34 15.75 -0.94
C LEU A 68 3.49 16.95 -1.34
N GLU A 69 4.13 18.03 -1.77
CA GLU A 69 3.48 19.27 -2.19
C GLU A 69 2.62 19.07 -3.45
N ASP A 70 3.10 18.29 -4.42
CA ASP A 70 2.33 17.95 -5.62
C ASP A 70 1.15 17.02 -5.29
N MET A 71 1.33 16.06 -4.39
CA MET A 71 0.26 15.19 -3.91
C MET A 71 -0.83 16.02 -3.20
N GLN A 72 -0.45 16.95 -2.33
CA GLN A 72 -1.37 17.84 -1.61
C GLN A 72 -2.14 18.73 -2.58
N ARG A 73 -1.47 19.35 -3.55
CA ARG A 73 -2.11 20.22 -4.56
C ARG A 73 -3.17 19.49 -5.37
N GLN A 74 -2.94 18.20 -5.65
CA GLN A 74 -3.86 17.36 -6.42
C GLN A 74 -4.94 16.69 -5.55
N GLY A 75 -4.90 16.88 -4.23
CA GLY A 75 -5.82 16.22 -3.30
C GLY A 75 -5.69 14.69 -3.36
N ALA A 76 -4.46 14.20 -3.54
CA ALA A 76 -4.20 12.79 -3.74
C ALA A 76 -4.40 11.96 -2.45
N ALA A 77 -4.48 10.65 -2.63
CA ALA A 77 -4.46 9.66 -1.55
C ALA A 77 -3.52 8.52 -1.90
N LEU A 78 -3.04 7.80 -0.87
CA LEU A 78 -2.21 6.61 -1.03
C LEU A 78 -3.07 5.35 -0.95
N PHE A 79 -2.80 4.40 -1.83
CA PHE A 79 -3.45 3.10 -1.86
C PHE A 79 -2.40 1.99 -1.88
N PHE A 80 -2.73 0.87 -1.26
CA PHE A 80 -1.85 -0.27 -1.10
C PHE A 80 -2.60 -1.52 -1.53
N GLU A 81 -2.19 -2.16 -2.62
CA GLU A 81 -2.79 -3.39 -3.10
C GLU A 81 -1.89 -4.59 -2.77
N PHE A 82 -2.36 -5.48 -1.88
CA PHE A 82 -1.67 -6.76 -1.69
C PHE A 82 -1.99 -7.68 -2.86
N LYS A 83 -0.94 -8.12 -3.57
CA LYS A 83 -1.02 -8.97 -4.75
C LYS A 83 -0.28 -10.27 -4.52
N HIS A 84 -0.72 -11.31 -5.23
CA HIS A 84 -0.06 -12.60 -5.25
C HIS A 84 -0.27 -13.33 -6.56
N TYR A 85 0.54 -14.34 -6.82
CA TYR A 85 0.34 -15.24 -7.95
C TYR A 85 -0.71 -16.31 -7.63
N LYS A 86 -1.63 -16.55 -8.57
CA LYS A 86 -2.62 -17.64 -8.50
C LYS A 86 -2.27 -18.72 -9.52
N PRO A 87 -1.61 -19.83 -9.14
CA PRO A 87 -1.15 -20.85 -10.09
C PRO A 87 -2.26 -21.43 -10.96
N LYS A 88 -3.41 -21.76 -10.35
CA LYS A 88 -4.59 -22.29 -11.05
C LYS A 88 -5.14 -21.34 -12.13
N LYS A 89 -4.88 -20.05 -12.00
CA LYS A 89 -5.35 -19.01 -12.93
C LYS A 89 -4.22 -18.38 -13.74
N LYS A 90 -2.97 -18.82 -13.53
CA LYS A 90 -1.75 -18.31 -14.18
C LYS A 90 -1.68 -16.78 -14.26
N LYS A 91 -2.04 -16.10 -13.18
CA LYS A 91 -2.08 -14.63 -13.13
C LYS A 91 -1.79 -14.06 -11.75
N ILE A 92 -1.35 -12.81 -11.74
CA ILE A 92 -1.34 -11.98 -10.53
C ILE A 92 -2.77 -11.52 -10.23
N SER A 93 -3.13 -11.52 -8.95
CA SER A 93 -4.42 -11.04 -8.46
C SER A 93 -4.22 -10.19 -7.23
N THR A 94 -4.86 -9.02 -7.19
CA THR A 94 -5.11 -8.31 -5.92
C THR A 94 -5.96 -9.22 -5.02
N ARG A 95 -5.60 -9.30 -3.74
CA ARG A 95 -6.35 -10.04 -2.70
C ARG A 95 -7.22 -9.11 -1.89
N CYS A 96 -6.60 -8.06 -1.37
CA CYS A 96 -7.17 -7.00 -0.56
C CYS A 96 -6.40 -5.71 -0.83
N TRP A 97 -6.91 -4.61 -0.32
CA TRP A 97 -6.29 -3.30 -0.45
C TRP A 97 -6.50 -2.46 0.80
N ALA A 98 -5.65 -1.46 1.01
CA ALA A 98 -5.79 -0.45 2.04
C ALA A 98 -5.59 0.93 1.40
N PHE A 99 -5.99 1.99 2.10
CA PHE A 99 -5.73 3.36 1.65
C PHE A 99 -5.63 4.29 2.86
N MET A 100 -5.09 5.48 2.63
CA MET A 100 -5.11 6.58 3.58
C MET A 100 -5.10 7.92 2.84
N GLU A 101 -5.76 8.92 3.40
CA GLU A 101 -5.64 10.31 2.96
C GLU A 101 -4.29 10.88 3.40
N LEU A 102 -3.81 11.93 2.71
CA LEU A 102 -2.53 12.57 3.08
C LEU A 102 -2.53 13.19 4.48
N SER A 103 -3.70 13.54 5.03
CA SER A 103 -3.83 14.01 6.42
C SER A 103 -3.55 12.93 7.46
N GLU A 104 -3.63 11.66 7.08
CA GLU A 104 -3.33 10.50 7.93
C GLU A 104 -1.87 10.06 7.82
N LEU A 105 -1.11 10.63 6.88
CA LEU A 105 0.32 10.39 6.71
C LEU A 105 1.08 11.06 7.85
N LYS A 106 1.47 10.25 8.85
CA LYS A 106 2.26 10.69 9.99
C LYS A 106 3.72 10.34 9.80
N ARG A 107 4.57 11.35 9.95
CA ARG A 107 6.03 11.20 9.85
C ARG A 107 6.57 10.48 11.08
N ASP A 108 7.44 9.51 10.86
CA ASP A 108 8.22 8.80 11.88
C ASP A 108 7.35 8.08 12.95
N GLU A 109 6.08 7.84 12.65
CA GLU A 109 5.12 7.08 13.46
C GLU A 109 4.61 5.86 12.70
N GLU A 110 4.22 4.81 13.46
CA GLU A 110 3.55 3.65 12.89
C GLU A 110 2.15 4.03 12.41
N ILE A 111 1.85 3.69 11.16
CA ILE A 111 0.54 3.82 10.55
C ILE A 111 -0.03 2.42 10.37
N VAL A 112 -1.22 2.20 10.92
CA VAL A 112 -1.92 0.91 10.88
C VAL A 112 -3.20 1.09 10.08
N LEU A 113 -3.33 0.37 8.97
CA LEU A 113 -4.46 0.50 8.05
C LEU A 113 -5.31 -0.78 8.02
N GLU A 114 -6.63 -0.57 8.02
CA GLU A 114 -7.61 -1.62 7.75
C GLU A 114 -7.49 -2.15 6.32
N LEU A 115 -7.91 -3.40 6.15
CA LEU A 115 -7.87 -4.08 4.87
C LEU A 115 -9.28 -4.19 4.29
N TYR A 116 -9.40 -3.99 2.99
CA TYR A 116 -10.66 -4.02 2.26
C TYR A 116 -10.66 -5.07 1.14
N HIS A 117 -11.84 -5.59 0.84
CA HIS A 117 -12.03 -6.52 -0.26
C HIS A 117 -11.82 -5.85 -1.61
N LYS A 118 -11.13 -6.57 -2.50
CA LYS A 118 -11.06 -6.24 -3.93
C LYS A 118 -12.46 -6.19 -4.59
N PRO A 119 -12.64 -5.47 -5.71
CA PRO A 119 -11.63 -4.65 -6.39
C PRO A 119 -11.29 -3.39 -5.59
N THR A 120 -10.10 -2.85 -5.83
CA THR A 120 -9.66 -1.56 -5.28
C THR A 120 -10.57 -0.46 -5.81
N ASP A 121 -11.11 0.39 -4.93
CA ASP A 121 -11.97 1.51 -5.30
C ASP A 121 -11.27 2.83 -4.96
N LEU A 122 -10.59 3.43 -5.95
CA LEU A 122 -9.89 4.70 -5.78
C LEU A 122 -10.83 5.87 -5.43
N LYS A 123 -12.14 5.73 -5.63
CA LYS A 123 -13.14 6.72 -5.21
C LYS A 123 -13.59 6.55 -3.77
N LYS A 124 -13.19 5.45 -3.11
CA LYS A 124 -13.49 5.18 -1.69
C LYS A 124 -15.01 5.12 -1.41
N LYS A 125 -15.82 4.68 -2.37
CA LYS A 125 -17.30 4.68 -2.26
C LYS A 125 -17.88 3.33 -1.89
N LYS A 126 -17.27 2.24 -2.38
CA LYS A 126 -17.74 0.86 -2.19
C LYS A 126 -16.72 0.06 -1.41
N ILE A 127 -16.50 0.49 -0.17
CA ILE A 127 -15.53 -0.11 0.73
C ILE A 127 -16.20 -1.23 1.53
N LYS A 128 -15.59 -2.42 1.53
CA LYS A 128 -16.04 -3.56 2.33
C LYS A 128 -14.85 -4.12 3.10
N LEU A 129 -14.93 -4.13 4.43
CA LEU A 129 -13.89 -4.64 5.32
C LEU A 129 -13.54 -6.10 4.98
N HIS A 130 -12.24 -6.40 4.93
CA HIS A 130 -11.70 -7.72 4.61
C HIS A 130 -11.79 -8.67 5.82
N THR A 131 -11.61 -8.13 7.03
CA THR A 131 -11.70 -8.85 8.28
C THR A 131 -11.93 -7.88 9.44
N GLU A 132 -12.71 -8.31 10.44
CA GLU A 132 -12.88 -7.61 11.73
C GLU A 132 -11.83 -8.01 12.77
N LYS A 133 -10.97 -8.98 12.44
CA LYS A 133 -9.86 -9.39 13.30
C LYS A 133 -8.78 -8.30 13.31
N PRO A 134 -7.97 -8.21 14.37
CA PRO A 134 -6.86 -7.25 14.45
C PRO A 134 -5.70 -7.67 13.53
N LEU A 135 -5.93 -7.58 12.22
CA LEU A 135 -5.03 -7.97 11.14
C LEU A 135 -4.99 -6.81 10.15
N TYR A 136 -3.89 -6.06 10.19
CA TYR A 136 -3.77 -4.76 9.53
C TYR A 136 -2.55 -4.70 8.61
N LEU A 137 -2.48 -3.66 7.78
CA LEU A 137 -1.25 -3.25 7.11
C LEU A 137 -0.49 -2.29 8.02
N HIS A 138 0.79 -2.58 8.27
CA HIS A 138 1.67 -1.77 9.12
C HIS A 138 2.71 -1.05 8.26
N LEU A 139 2.75 0.28 8.39
CA LEU A 139 3.57 1.17 7.58
C LEU A 139 4.32 2.17 8.46
N HIS A 140 5.43 2.70 7.96
CA HIS A 140 6.11 3.87 8.52
C HIS A 140 6.43 4.83 7.40
N ALA A 141 6.17 6.12 7.59
CA ALA A 141 6.48 7.15 6.61
C ALA A 141 7.66 8.01 7.08
N THR A 142 8.58 8.32 6.18
CA THR A 142 9.66 9.29 6.43
C THR A 142 9.73 10.31 5.31
N TYR A 143 10.17 11.53 5.64
CA TYR A 143 10.29 12.64 4.69
C TYR A 143 11.76 12.92 4.41
N VAL A 144 12.15 12.78 3.15
CA VAL A 144 13.49 13.07 2.66
C VAL A 144 13.42 14.38 1.88
N HIS A 145 14.19 15.37 2.32
CA HIS A 145 14.30 16.62 1.57
C HIS A 145 15.34 16.42 0.48
N SER A 146 14.91 16.55 -0.78
CA SER A 146 15.78 16.51 -1.96
C SER A 146 16.02 17.92 -2.51
#